data_AF-A0A533Y1Y4-F1
#
_entry.id   AF-A0A533Y1Y4-F1
#
_cell.length_a   1.000
_cell.length_b   1.000
_cell.length_c   1.000
_cell.angle_alpha   90.00
_cell.angle_beta   90.00
_cell.angle_gamma   90.00
#
_symmetry.space_group_name_H-M   'P 1'
#
loop_
_entity.id
_entity.type
_entity.pdbx_description
1 polymer ?
#
loop_
_entity_poly.entity_id
_entity_poly.type
_entity_poly.pdbx_seq_one_letter_code
_entity_poly.pdbx_strand_id
1 'polypeptide(L)'
;MPVLLRKFKLPNGVMQQDRIDEPERIERYMKKFSNGRWVKEGFLDNRTPGRVAGRITFAAVGPVEFLLRGDFTGEIKGRLITFRNPAFMDDDVAGHVLGDMENPQTGDVSLMSFDPHPHLPPHPYLEWFSDRQNHYRIELAAGAASIAGADAERALEHEIRAIVERLSALPAAPSRSRDDSDWV
;
A
#
# COMPACT_ATOMS: atom_id res chain seq x y z
N MET A 1 -18.43 7.89 -22.15
CA MET A 1 -17.98 6.59 -21.61
C MET A 1 -16.86 6.87 -20.62
N PRO A 2 -16.82 6.22 -19.44
CA PRO A 2 -15.69 6.39 -18.54
C PRO A 2 -14.42 5.87 -19.23
N VAL A 3 -13.31 6.59 -19.07
CA VAL A 3 -12.00 6.23 -19.62
C VAL A 3 -11.01 6.31 -18.47
N LEU A 4 -10.21 5.27 -18.29
CA LEU A 4 -9.15 5.25 -17.31
C LEU A 4 -7.79 5.24 -18.01
N LEU A 5 -6.92 6.15 -17.60
CA LEU A 5 -5.53 6.19 -18.02
C LEU A 5 -4.65 5.64 -16.89
N ARG A 6 -4.05 4.48 -17.12
CA ARG A 6 -3.11 3.85 -16.20
C ARG A 6 -1.70 4.21 -16.62
N LYS A 7 -0.94 4.88 -15.75
CA LYS A 7 0.50 5.10 -15.94
C LYS A 7 1.28 4.17 -15.04
N PHE A 8 2.31 3.51 -15.56
CA PHE A 8 3.20 2.67 -14.78
C PHE A 8 4.62 2.76 -15.34
N LYS A 9 5.60 2.55 -14.45
CA LYS A 9 7.02 2.59 -14.80
C LYS A 9 7.49 1.19 -15.16
N LEU A 10 8.09 1.06 -16.33
CA LEU A 10 8.73 -0.17 -16.78
C LEU A 10 10.08 -0.36 -16.05
N PRO A 11 10.60 -1.60 -15.96
CA PRO A 11 11.90 -1.88 -15.34
C PRO A 11 13.08 -1.11 -15.95
N ASN A 12 12.99 -0.72 -17.22
CA ASN A 12 13.97 0.12 -17.92
C ASN A 12 13.83 1.62 -17.58
N GLY A 13 12.94 1.98 -16.67
CA GLY A 13 12.67 3.34 -16.24
C GLY A 13 11.70 4.12 -17.12
N VAL A 14 11.22 3.56 -18.22
CA VAL A 14 10.29 4.22 -19.15
C VAL A 14 8.88 4.26 -18.56
N MET A 15 8.22 5.41 -18.63
CA MET A 15 6.81 5.54 -18.25
C MET A 15 5.93 5.09 -19.41
N GLN A 16 5.07 4.09 -19.16
CA GLN A 16 4.05 3.64 -20.09
C GLN A 16 2.67 4.11 -19.63
N GLN A 17 1.80 4.42 -20.59
CA GLN A 17 0.41 4.78 -20.35
C GLN A 17 -0.50 3.84 -21.13
N ASP A 18 -1.32 3.09 -20.42
CA ASP A 18 -2.37 2.27 -20.99
C ASP A 18 -3.72 2.96 -20.85
N ARG A 19 -4.53 2.87 -21.90
CA ARG A 19 -5.90 3.36 -21.94
C ARG A 19 -6.86 2.19 -21.76
N ILE A 20 -7.74 2.27 -20.77
CA ILE A 20 -8.76 1.27 -20.49
C ILE A 20 -10.11 1.95 -20.72
N ASP A 21 -10.86 1.43 -21.69
CA ASP A 21 -12.15 1.98 -22.13
C ASP A 21 -13.34 1.07 -21.78
N GLU A 22 -13.08 -0.17 -21.36
CA GLU A 22 -14.09 -1.17 -21.01
C GLU A 22 -14.66 -0.90 -19.60
N PRO A 23 -15.97 -0.61 -19.44
CA PRO A 23 -16.55 -0.25 -18.14
C PRO A 23 -16.36 -1.30 -17.05
N GLU A 24 -16.51 -2.58 -17.36
CA GLU A 24 -16.29 -3.69 -16.41
C GLU A 24 -14.82 -3.79 -15.99
N ARG A 25 -13.90 -3.54 -16.93
CA ARG A 25 -12.46 -3.55 -16.68
C ARG A 25 -12.04 -2.32 -15.89
N ILE A 26 -12.62 -1.15 -16.17
CA ILE A 26 -12.49 0.07 -15.37
C ILE A 26 -13.03 -0.18 -13.97
N GLU A 27 -14.21 -0.79 -13.82
CA GLU A 27 -14.81 -1.06 -12.52
C GLU A 27 -13.99 -2.09 -11.74
N ARG A 28 -13.49 -3.14 -12.39
CA ARG A 28 -12.57 -4.12 -11.79
C ARG A 28 -11.23 -3.48 -11.42
N TYR A 29 -10.73 -2.57 -12.24
CA TYR A 29 -9.56 -1.76 -11.92
C TYR A 29 -9.89 -0.93 -10.66
N MET A 30 -10.85 -0.01 -10.72
CA MET A 30 -11.24 0.84 -9.60
C MET A 30 -11.57 0.07 -8.31
N LYS A 31 -12.26 -1.07 -8.39
CA LYS A 31 -12.57 -1.95 -7.24
C LYS A 31 -11.34 -2.65 -6.68
N LYS A 32 -10.38 -3.06 -7.53
CA LYS A 32 -9.12 -3.68 -7.10
C LYS A 32 -8.13 -2.66 -6.53
N PHE A 33 -8.29 -1.37 -6.85
CA PHE A 33 -7.38 -0.27 -6.47
C PHE A 33 -7.97 0.73 -5.46
N SER A 34 -9.20 0.53 -4.96
CA SER A 34 -9.81 1.32 -3.89
C SER A 34 -10.15 0.43 -2.69
N ASN A 35 -9.12 -0.21 -2.13
CA ASN A 35 -9.27 -1.12 -0.98
C ASN A 35 -9.37 -0.37 0.36
N GLY A 36 -9.42 0.96 0.35
CA GLY A 36 -9.45 1.78 1.55
C GLY A 36 -10.53 1.36 2.54
N ARG A 37 -11.74 1.01 2.06
CA ARG A 37 -12.85 0.55 2.91
C ARG A 37 -12.55 -0.72 3.72
N TRP A 38 -11.66 -1.59 3.23
CA TRP A 38 -11.27 -2.83 3.92
C TRP A 38 -10.04 -2.66 4.80
N VAL A 39 -9.43 -1.47 4.81
CA VAL A 39 -8.38 -1.13 5.78
C VAL A 39 -9.07 -0.70 7.08
N LYS A 40 -8.73 -1.33 8.19
CA LYS A 40 -9.23 -0.97 9.52
C LYS A 40 -8.36 0.11 10.15
N GLU A 41 -7.09 -0.20 10.33
CA GLU A 41 -6.10 0.66 10.99
C GLU A 41 -4.67 0.16 10.69
N GLY A 42 -3.69 1.00 10.94
CA GLY A 42 -2.30 0.64 10.80
C GLY A 42 -1.33 1.73 11.19
N PHE A 43 -0.05 1.41 11.09
CA PHE A 43 1.06 2.35 11.20
C PHE A 43 2.13 1.97 10.20
N LEU A 44 2.85 2.98 9.69
CA LEU A 44 3.99 2.79 8.80
C LEU A 44 5.10 3.78 9.16
N ASP A 45 6.30 3.25 9.38
CA ASP A 45 7.51 3.95 9.80
C ASP A 45 8.47 4.15 8.64
N ASN A 46 8.78 5.41 8.32
CA ASN A 46 9.82 5.78 7.37
C ASN A 46 10.94 6.61 8.03
N ARG A 47 11.08 6.56 9.36
CA ARG A 47 12.13 7.31 10.08
C ARG A 47 13.55 6.84 9.73
N THR A 48 13.69 5.60 9.24
CA THR A 48 14.94 5.11 8.64
C THR A 48 14.89 5.29 7.12
N PRO A 49 15.80 6.09 6.52
CA PRO A 49 15.80 6.33 5.07
C PRO A 49 15.90 5.04 4.25
N GLY A 50 15.20 5.02 3.11
CA GLY A 50 15.15 3.91 2.17
C GLY A 50 14.30 2.73 2.61
N ARG A 51 13.57 2.83 3.73
CA ARG A 51 12.77 1.75 4.29
C ARG A 51 11.44 2.27 4.82
N VAL A 52 10.37 1.55 4.49
CA VAL A 52 9.07 1.67 5.15
C VAL A 52 8.76 0.36 5.87
N ALA A 53 8.51 0.41 7.17
CA ALA A 53 8.15 -0.77 7.97
C ALA A 53 6.89 -0.54 8.79
N GLY A 54 6.05 -1.55 8.97
CA GLY A 54 4.89 -1.39 9.84
C GLY A 54 3.86 -2.48 9.68
N ARG A 55 2.61 -2.17 10.04
CA ARG A 55 1.51 -3.14 10.02
C ARG A 55 0.20 -2.46 9.64
N ILE A 56 -0.57 -3.14 8.80
CA ILE A 56 -1.92 -2.74 8.42
C ILE A 56 -2.87 -3.89 8.71
N THR A 57 -4.01 -3.60 9.31
CA THR A 57 -5.08 -4.59 9.54
C THR A 57 -6.14 -4.45 8.47
N PHE A 58 -6.39 -5.53 7.74
CA PHE A 58 -7.40 -5.60 6.69
C PHE A 58 -8.59 -6.47 7.12
N ALA A 59 -9.76 -6.21 6.54
CA ALA A 59 -10.93 -7.10 6.63
C ALA A 59 -10.58 -8.50 6.09
N ALA A 60 -11.16 -9.54 6.70
CA ALA A 60 -10.93 -10.97 6.44
C ALA A 60 -9.47 -11.51 6.55
N VAL A 61 -8.44 -10.73 6.21
CA VAL A 61 -7.02 -11.13 6.28
C VAL A 61 -6.43 -10.90 7.67
N GLY A 62 -6.88 -9.86 8.37
CA GLY A 62 -6.33 -9.45 9.65
C GLY A 62 -5.03 -8.64 9.50
N PRO A 63 -4.14 -8.67 10.52
CA PRO A 63 -2.90 -7.91 10.51
C PRO A 63 -1.90 -8.44 9.49
N VAL A 64 -1.37 -7.53 8.67
CA VAL A 64 -0.32 -7.79 7.68
C VAL A 64 0.86 -6.88 7.94
N GLU A 65 2.04 -7.49 8.06
CA GLU A 65 3.30 -6.79 8.30
C GLU A 65 3.94 -6.33 6.98
N PHE A 66 4.61 -5.19 7.03
CA PHE A 66 5.21 -4.52 5.87
C PHE A 66 6.70 -4.27 6.10
N LEU A 67 7.50 -4.57 5.08
CA LEU A 67 8.89 -4.13 4.96
C LEU A 67 9.18 -3.81 3.49
N LEU A 68 9.05 -2.54 3.13
CA LEU A 68 9.21 -2.05 1.77
C LEU A 68 10.49 -1.22 1.62
N ARG A 69 11.07 -1.26 0.42
CA ARG A 69 12.21 -0.45 -0.01
C ARG A 69 11.72 0.87 -0.57
N GLY A 70 12.39 1.97 -0.23
CA GLY A 70 12.01 3.33 -0.63
C GLY A 70 11.48 4.16 0.53
N ASP A 71 11.02 5.36 0.21
CA ASP A 71 10.63 6.38 1.19
C ASP A 71 9.22 6.90 0.94
N PHE A 72 8.61 7.42 1.99
CA PHE A 72 7.49 8.33 1.81
C PHE A 72 7.95 9.61 1.11
N THR A 73 6.99 10.35 0.55
CA THR A 73 7.21 11.64 -0.09
C THR A 73 6.44 12.74 0.62
N GLY A 74 6.72 14.00 0.27
CA GLY A 74 6.05 15.16 0.84
C GLY A 74 6.31 15.35 2.33
N GLU A 75 5.27 15.79 3.03
CA GLU A 75 5.24 16.15 4.44
C GLU A 75 5.43 14.98 5.41
N ILE A 76 5.18 13.75 4.94
CA ILE A 76 5.35 12.55 5.75
C ILE A 76 6.73 11.90 5.57
N LYS A 77 7.58 12.40 4.65
CA LYS A 77 8.93 11.85 4.45
C LYS A 77 9.73 11.82 5.75
N GLY A 78 10.32 10.67 6.06
CA GLY A 78 11.13 10.52 7.27
C GLY A 78 10.31 10.44 8.57
N ARG A 79 9.00 10.19 8.49
CA ARG A 79 8.09 10.19 9.64
C ARG A 79 7.49 8.81 9.89
N LEU A 80 6.95 8.62 11.08
CA LEU A 80 6.00 7.57 11.41
C LEU A 80 4.59 8.12 11.20
N ILE A 81 3.74 7.37 10.50
CA ILE A 81 2.32 7.68 10.38
C ILE A 81 1.49 6.61 11.07
N THR A 82 0.34 7.02 11.59
CA THR A 82 -0.71 6.13 12.09
C THR A 82 -2.01 6.46 11.40
N PHE A 83 -2.86 5.47 11.19
CA PHE A 83 -4.14 5.65 10.55
C PHE A 83 -5.20 4.70 11.07
N ARG A 84 -6.44 5.17 11.06
CA ARG A 84 -7.64 4.42 11.40
C ARG A 84 -8.74 4.85 10.47
N ASN A 85 -9.33 3.90 9.76
CA ASN A 85 -10.39 4.16 8.82
C ASN A 85 -11.75 4.16 9.54
N PRO A 86 -12.46 5.30 9.62
CA PRO A 86 -13.79 5.35 10.21
C PRO A 86 -14.85 4.66 9.35
N ALA A 87 -14.59 4.48 8.04
CA ALA A 87 -15.46 3.81 7.08
C ALA A 87 -15.04 2.36 6.83
N PHE A 88 -14.46 1.70 7.84
CA PHE A 88 -14.06 0.30 7.76
C PHE A 88 -15.29 -0.60 7.56
N MET A 89 -15.21 -1.49 6.59
CA MET A 89 -16.22 -2.49 6.29
C MET A 89 -15.59 -3.87 6.35
N ASP A 90 -16.16 -4.77 7.15
CA ASP A 90 -15.79 -6.18 7.22
C ASP A 90 -16.94 -6.98 6.61
N ASP A 91 -16.87 -7.18 5.29
CA ASP A 91 -17.88 -7.90 4.51
C ASP A 91 -17.28 -9.16 3.88
N ASP A 92 -18.14 -10.12 3.53
CA ASP A 92 -17.72 -11.39 2.93
C ASP A 92 -16.98 -11.20 1.59
N VAL A 93 -17.17 -10.04 0.93
CA VAL A 93 -16.49 -9.69 -0.33
C VAL A 93 -15.00 -9.42 -0.08
N ALA A 94 -14.63 -8.88 1.07
CA ALA A 94 -13.24 -8.61 1.44
C ALA A 94 -12.36 -9.87 1.32
N GLY A 95 -12.83 -11.00 1.85
CA GLY A 95 -12.09 -12.27 1.79
C GLY A 95 -11.87 -12.76 0.36
N HIS A 96 -12.83 -12.52 -0.53
CA HIS A 96 -12.70 -12.93 -1.93
C HIS A 96 -11.73 -12.05 -2.73
N VAL A 97 -11.61 -10.76 -2.37
CA VAL A 97 -10.74 -9.81 -3.10
C VAL A 97 -9.34 -9.73 -2.51
N LEU A 98 -9.21 -9.87 -1.19
CA LEU A 98 -7.95 -9.80 -0.47
C LEU A 98 -7.34 -11.17 -0.15
N GLY A 99 -8.05 -12.29 -0.42
CA GLY A 99 -7.62 -13.64 -0.06
C GLY A 99 -6.26 -14.05 -0.65
N ASP A 100 -5.93 -13.52 -1.83
CA ASP A 100 -4.64 -13.78 -2.50
C ASP A 100 -3.58 -12.70 -2.20
N MET A 101 -3.83 -11.82 -1.22
CA MET A 101 -2.86 -10.80 -0.83
C MET A 101 -1.64 -11.46 -0.20
N GLU A 102 -0.44 -11.08 -0.66
CA GLU A 102 0.79 -11.56 -0.04
C GLU A 102 0.87 -11.15 1.44
N ASN A 103 1.28 -12.08 2.30
CA ASN A 103 1.49 -11.82 3.72
C ASN A 103 2.74 -12.57 4.18
N PRO A 104 3.81 -11.88 4.59
CA PRO A 104 3.93 -10.42 4.74
C PRO A 104 4.05 -9.67 3.40
N GLN A 105 3.97 -8.34 3.47
CA GLN A 105 4.15 -7.44 2.33
C GLN A 105 5.60 -6.93 2.27
N THR A 106 6.37 -7.50 1.34
CA THR A 106 7.74 -7.06 1.00
C THR A 106 7.78 -6.58 -0.45
N GLY A 107 8.58 -5.56 -0.75
CA GLY A 107 8.56 -4.93 -2.07
C GLY A 107 9.13 -3.51 -2.10
N ASP A 108 8.61 -2.69 -3.01
CA ASP A 108 9.07 -1.32 -3.26
C ASP A 108 7.92 -0.30 -3.11
N VAL A 109 8.19 0.80 -2.43
CA VAL A 109 7.31 1.96 -2.36
C VAL A 109 7.18 2.58 -3.75
N SER A 110 5.95 2.79 -4.22
CA SER A 110 5.66 3.55 -5.45
C SER A 110 5.42 5.02 -5.11
N LEU A 111 4.39 5.28 -4.31
CA LEU A 111 4.00 6.61 -3.86
C LEU A 111 3.29 6.51 -2.51
N MET A 112 3.85 7.15 -1.50
CA MET A 112 3.24 7.24 -0.17
C MET A 112 3.30 8.69 0.31
N SER A 113 2.15 9.37 0.36
CA SER A 113 2.05 10.76 0.80
C SER A 113 0.68 11.04 1.45
N PHE A 114 0.57 12.20 2.10
CA PHE A 114 -0.73 12.75 2.54
C PHE A 114 -1.33 13.72 1.53
N ASP A 115 -0.76 13.87 0.34
CA ASP A 115 -1.40 14.59 -0.76
C ASP A 115 -0.63 14.34 -2.07
N PRO A 116 -1.15 13.53 -3.00
CA PRO A 116 -0.59 13.47 -4.35
C PRO A 116 -1.28 14.44 -5.32
N HIS A 117 -2.34 15.17 -4.92
CA HIS A 117 -3.19 15.93 -5.85
C HIS A 117 -3.55 17.35 -5.37
N PRO A 118 -3.16 18.41 -6.10
CA PRO A 118 -3.22 19.82 -5.66
C PRO A 118 -4.62 20.43 -5.47
N HIS A 119 -5.69 19.65 -5.66
CA HIS A 119 -7.08 20.10 -5.57
C HIS A 119 -7.92 19.29 -4.58
N LEU A 120 -7.32 18.36 -3.83
CA LEU A 120 -8.02 17.57 -2.84
C LEU A 120 -7.48 17.91 -1.44
N PRO A 121 -8.32 17.85 -0.38
CA PRO A 121 -7.83 17.90 0.99
C PRO A 121 -6.81 16.76 1.24
N PRO A 122 -5.80 16.96 2.11
CA PRO A 122 -4.81 15.95 2.42
C PRO A 122 -5.47 14.64 2.84
N HIS A 123 -5.15 13.58 2.11
CA HIS A 123 -5.68 12.25 2.36
C HIS A 123 -4.60 11.20 2.12
N PRO A 124 -4.54 10.13 2.93
CA PRO A 124 -3.48 9.15 2.82
C PRO A 124 -3.59 8.39 1.51
N TYR A 125 -2.56 8.51 0.68
CA TYR A 125 -2.37 7.73 -0.52
C TYR A 125 -1.16 6.82 -0.31
N LEU A 126 -1.39 5.51 -0.29
CA LEU A 126 -0.34 4.51 -0.07
C LEU A 126 -0.32 3.54 -1.24
N GLU A 127 0.76 3.53 -2.00
CA GLU A 127 0.93 2.70 -3.19
C GLU A 127 2.30 2.04 -3.22
N TRP A 128 2.32 0.75 -3.53
CA TRP A 128 3.52 -0.06 -3.55
C TRP A 128 3.41 -1.23 -4.52
N PHE A 129 4.55 -1.81 -4.85
CA PHE A 129 4.66 -3.08 -5.55
C PHE A 129 5.21 -4.12 -4.59
N SER A 130 4.67 -5.34 -4.57
CA SER A 130 5.32 -6.45 -3.88
C SER A 130 6.54 -6.95 -4.65
N ASP A 131 7.38 -7.77 -4.03
CA ASP A 131 8.53 -8.41 -4.70
C ASP A 131 8.10 -9.23 -5.94
N ARG A 132 6.87 -9.75 -5.94
CA ARG A 132 6.26 -10.45 -7.07
C ARG A 132 5.68 -9.51 -8.14
N GLN A 133 5.91 -8.21 -8.01
CA GLN A 133 5.44 -7.15 -8.90
C GLN A 133 3.90 -6.98 -8.91
N ASN A 134 3.21 -7.48 -7.88
CA ASN A 134 1.80 -7.16 -7.69
C ASN A 134 1.66 -5.72 -7.19
N HIS A 135 0.74 -4.98 -7.81
CA HIS A 135 0.53 -3.57 -7.51
C HIS A 135 -0.61 -3.39 -6.52
N TYR A 136 -0.36 -2.65 -5.45
CA TYR A 136 -1.31 -2.39 -4.39
C TYR A 136 -1.45 -0.89 -4.13
N ARG A 137 -2.67 -0.48 -3.80
CA ARG A 137 -3.03 0.91 -3.50
C ARG A 137 -4.09 0.96 -2.42
N ILE A 138 -3.92 1.90 -1.49
CA ILE A 138 -4.88 2.27 -0.45
C ILE A 138 -5.05 3.78 -0.50
N GLU A 139 -6.29 4.23 -0.51
CA GLU A 139 -6.66 5.61 -0.24
C GLU A 139 -7.61 5.65 0.94
N LEU A 140 -7.27 6.45 1.94
CA LEU A 140 -8.14 6.68 3.09
C LEU A 140 -8.76 8.07 3.02
N ALA A 141 -9.84 8.29 3.74
CA ALA A 141 -10.47 9.61 3.82
C ALA A 141 -9.52 10.64 4.47
N ALA A 142 -9.74 11.92 4.17
CA ALA A 142 -9.05 13.01 4.85
C ALA A 142 -9.23 12.90 6.37
N GLY A 143 -8.14 13.11 7.11
CA GLY A 143 -8.12 12.96 8.58
C GLY A 143 -8.10 11.53 9.11
N ALA A 144 -8.17 10.51 8.26
CA ALA A 144 -8.05 9.10 8.68
C ALA A 144 -6.61 8.68 9.01
N ALA A 145 -5.61 9.54 8.74
CA ALA A 145 -4.24 9.36 9.19
C ALA A 145 -3.66 10.62 9.81
N SER A 146 -2.60 10.42 10.58
CA SER A 146 -1.83 11.47 11.22
C SER A 146 -0.35 11.09 11.27
N ILE A 147 0.52 12.10 11.26
CA ILE A 147 1.92 11.90 11.65
C ILE A 147 1.95 11.62 13.14
N ALA A 148 2.61 10.54 13.54
CA ALA A 148 2.72 10.14 14.93
C ALA A 148 3.43 11.21 15.77
N GLY A 149 2.91 11.45 16.97
CA GLY A 149 3.61 12.21 18.00
C GLY A 149 4.60 11.34 18.77
N ALA A 150 5.42 11.98 19.61
CA ALA A 150 6.50 11.31 20.35
C ALA A 150 6.01 10.13 21.22
N ASP A 151 4.80 10.19 21.77
CA ASP A 151 4.24 9.13 22.60
C ASP A 151 3.91 7.88 21.78
N ALA A 152 3.27 8.07 20.62
CA ALA A 152 2.95 6.99 19.69
C ALA A 152 4.22 6.38 19.09
N GLU A 153 5.21 7.20 18.76
CA GLU A 153 6.53 6.74 18.32
C GLU A 153 7.19 5.82 19.36
N ARG A 154 7.21 6.21 20.64
CA ARG A 154 7.77 5.37 21.71
C ARG A 154 6.97 4.10 21.93
N ALA A 155 5.65 4.15 21.83
CA ALA A 155 4.79 2.98 21.99
C ALA A 155 4.98 1.93 20.89
N LEU A 156 5.25 2.37 19.66
CA LEU A 156 5.39 1.50 18.48
C LEU A 156 6.83 1.05 18.23
N GLU A 157 7.82 1.68 18.84
CA GLU A 157 9.25 1.41 18.62
C GLU A 157 9.62 -0.08 18.72
N HIS A 158 9.14 -0.77 19.76
CA HIS A 158 9.43 -2.19 19.95
C HIS A 158 8.76 -3.06 18.87
N GLU A 159 7.52 -2.74 18.49
CA GLU A 159 6.79 -3.48 17.45
C GLU A 159 7.44 -3.29 16.07
N ILE A 160 7.79 -2.05 15.72
CA ILE A 160 8.51 -1.73 14.48
C ILE A 160 9.82 -2.50 14.39
N ARG A 161 10.62 -2.50 15.46
CA ARG A 161 11.88 -3.22 15.51
C ARG A 161 11.69 -4.73 15.29
N ALA A 162 10.73 -5.31 15.99
CA ALA A 162 10.44 -6.74 15.87
C ALA A 162 9.96 -7.11 14.46
N ILE A 163 9.17 -6.27 13.80
CA ILE A 163 8.75 -6.44 12.40
C ILE A 163 9.97 -6.42 11.48
N VAL A 164 10.82 -5.39 11.60
CA VAL A 164 12.04 -5.26 10.79
C VAL A 164 12.93 -6.48 10.96
N GLU A 165 13.18 -6.92 12.20
CA GLU A 165 14.01 -8.11 12.48
C GLU A 165 13.44 -9.37 11.85
N ARG A 166 12.12 -9.63 12.02
CA ARG A 166 11.45 -10.80 11.43
C ARG A 166 11.52 -10.78 9.91
N LEU A 167 11.12 -9.67 9.30
CA LEU A 167 10.98 -9.59 7.84
C LEU A 167 12.34 -9.50 7.13
N SER A 168 13.37 -8.94 7.77
CA SER A 168 14.73 -8.93 7.20
C SER A 168 15.38 -10.32 7.20
N ALA A 169 14.91 -11.24 8.05
CA ALA A 169 15.40 -12.61 8.10
C ALA A 169 14.75 -13.53 7.05
N LEU A 170 13.71 -13.05 6.34
CA LEU A 170 13.05 -13.83 5.31
C LEU A 170 13.93 -13.96 4.07
N PRO A 171 13.90 -15.12 3.39
CA PRO A 171 14.56 -15.27 2.10
C PRO A 171 13.92 -14.33 1.08
N ALA A 172 14.74 -13.80 0.15
CA ALA A 172 14.23 -13.00 -0.95
C ALA A 172 13.15 -13.76 -1.72
N ALA A 173 12.01 -13.10 -1.97
CA ALA A 173 10.93 -13.73 -2.71
C ALA A 173 11.41 -14.14 -4.12
N PRO A 174 11.02 -15.32 -4.62
CA PRO A 174 11.34 -15.71 -5.97
C PRO A 174 10.72 -14.71 -6.95
N SER A 175 11.52 -14.20 -7.88
CA SER A 175 11.02 -13.35 -8.95
C SER A 175 10.04 -14.17 -9.80
N ARG A 176 8.83 -13.66 -10.02
CA ARG A 176 7.90 -14.27 -10.97
C ARG A 176 8.55 -14.17 -12.36
N SER A 177 8.87 -15.31 -12.97
CA SER A 177 9.21 -15.33 -14.40
C SER A 177 7.96 -14.95 -15.18
N ARG A 178 8.17 -14.25 -16.29
CA ARG A 178 7.14 -13.59 -17.09
C ARG A 178 6.12 -14.55 -17.75
N ASP A 179 6.35 -15.87 -17.63
CA ASP A 179 5.51 -16.93 -18.22
C ASP A 179 4.26 -17.29 -17.39
N ASP A 180 4.18 -16.87 -16.12
CA ASP A 180 3.00 -17.08 -15.25
C ASP A 180 2.00 -15.91 -15.30
N SER A 181 2.09 -15.10 -16.34
CA SER A 181 1.14 -14.01 -16.58
C SER A 181 -0.11 -14.63 -17.21
N ASP A 182 -1.12 -14.95 -16.41
CA ASP A 182 -2.50 -15.26 -16.85
C ASP A 182 -3.20 -14.02 -17.47
N TRP A 183 -2.48 -13.27 -18.29
CA TRP A 183 -2.94 -12.12 -19.03
C TRP A 183 -2.88 -12.44 -20.53
N VAL A 184 -3.84 -13.26 -20.96
CA VAL A 184 -4.36 -13.29 -22.33
C VAL A 184 -5.71 -12.61 -22.33
#